data_AF-A0A2D5KAE9-F1
#
_entry.id   AF-A0A2D5KAE9-F1
#
_cell.length_a   1.000
_cell.length_b   1.000
_cell.length_c   1.000
_cell.angle_alpha   90.00
_cell.angle_beta   90.00
_cell.angle_gamma   90.00
#
_symmetry.space_group_name_H-M   'P 1'
#
loop_
_entity.id
_entity.type
_entity.pdbx_description
1 polymer ?
#
loop_
_entity_poly.entity_id
_entity_poly.type
_entity_poly.pdbx_seq_one_letter_code
_entity_poly.pdbx_strand_id
1 'polypeptide(L)'
;MEAQINKDERMELRVSSTDKRIFKKAQKLSGDKSFSSFVVRIVKKEAEAIISKNDRIIATEKDRQVFFDAVFGNLKPNQNLVEAAKRYKSKNS
;
A
#
# COMPACT_ATOMS: atom_id res chain seq x y z
N MET A 1 10.60 16.33 -1.36
CA MET A 1 9.76 16.95 -2.41
C MET A 1 8.42 17.27 -1.80
N GLU A 2 8.20 18.53 -1.40
CA GLU A 2 6.86 19.00 -1.13
C GLU A 2 6.16 19.14 -2.47
N ALA A 3 5.39 18.12 -2.85
CA ALA A 3 4.52 18.21 -4.00
C ALA A 3 3.56 19.37 -3.73
N GLN A 4 3.59 20.38 -4.60
CA GLN A 4 2.63 21.47 -4.61
C GLN A 4 1.23 20.83 -4.56
N ILE A 5 0.47 21.11 -3.49
CA ILE A 5 -0.85 20.50 -3.29
C ILE A 5 -1.82 21.15 -4.27
N ASN A 6 -1.79 20.71 -5.52
CA ASN A 6 -2.74 21.14 -6.52
C ASN A 6 -4.01 20.32 -6.33
N LYS A 7 -5.08 20.95 -5.80
CA LYS A 7 -6.37 20.27 -5.49
C LYS A 7 -7.32 20.31 -6.68
N ASP A 8 -6.80 19.99 -7.87
CA ASP A 8 -7.55 20.14 -9.13
C ASP A 8 -8.38 18.90 -9.47
N GLU A 9 -8.06 17.77 -8.85
CA GLU A 9 -8.80 16.53 -9.06
C GLU A 9 -10.05 16.44 -8.16
N ARG A 10 -11.16 15.99 -8.75
CA ARG A 10 -12.45 15.88 -8.07
C ARG A 10 -12.86 14.42 -7.95
N MET A 11 -13.34 14.04 -6.77
CA MET A 11 -13.95 12.75 -6.50
C MET A 11 -15.47 12.92 -6.42
N GLU A 12 -16.21 12.30 -7.34
CA GLU A 12 -17.67 12.24 -7.28
C GLU A 12 -18.13 10.98 -6.56
N LEU A 13 -18.96 11.14 -5.54
CA LEU A 13 -19.49 10.04 -4.73
C LEU A 13 -21.00 10.15 -4.59
N ARG A 14 -21.70 9.09 -4.98
CA ARG A 14 -23.12 8.90 -4.66
C ARG A 14 -23.23 8.01 -3.42
N VAL A 15 -23.99 8.46 -2.44
CA VAL A 15 -24.22 7.75 -1.18
C VAL A 15 -25.70 7.79 -0.82
N SER A 16 -26.16 6.80 -0.07
CA SER A 16 -27.53 6.81 0.46
C SER A 16 -27.73 7.99 1.43
N SER A 17 -28.99 8.38 1.66
CA SER A 17 -29.33 9.39 2.66
C SER A 17 -28.94 8.95 4.07
N THR A 18 -29.07 7.65 4.37
CA THR A 18 -28.68 7.03 5.63
C THR A 18 -27.17 7.16 5.87
N ASP A 19 -26.36 6.76 4.90
CA ASP A 19 -24.89 6.84 5.02
C ASP A 19 -24.43 8.29 5.17
N LYS A 20 -25.00 9.19 4.36
CA LYS A 20 -24.70 10.63 4.44
C LYS A 20 -24.98 11.19 5.84
N ARG A 21 -26.04 10.73 6.51
CA ARG A 21 -26.38 11.14 7.88
C ARG A 21 -25.37 10.60 8.88
N ILE A 22 -24.97 9.34 8.76
CA ILE A 22 -23.96 8.71 9.62
C ILE A 22 -22.63 9.45 9.48
N PHE A 23 -22.17 9.67 8.24
CA PHE A 23 -20.90 10.33 7.96
C PHE A 23 -20.89 11.78 8.48
N LYS A 24 -22.00 12.53 8.31
CA LYS A 24 -22.10 13.88 8.88
C LYS A 24 -22.05 13.89 10.40
N LYS A 25 -22.66 12.90 11.07
CA LYS A 25 -22.57 12.77 12.53
C LYS A 25 -21.13 12.47 12.96
N ALA A 26 -20.46 11.53 12.30
CA ALA A 26 -19.06 11.21 12.56
C ALA A 26 -18.13 12.40 12.29
N GLN A 27 -18.35 13.16 11.22
CA GLN A 27 -17.63 14.40 10.92
C GLN A 27 -17.72 15.41 12.08
N LYS A 28 -18.93 15.66 12.58
CA LYS A 28 -19.11 16.58 13.73
C LYS A 28 -18.37 16.10 14.97
N LEU A 29 -18.48 14.81 15.29
CA LEU A 29 -17.83 14.22 16.46
C LEU A 29 -16.30 14.19 16.36
N SER A 30 -15.76 14.06 15.15
CA SER A 30 -14.31 14.05 14.91
C SER A 30 -13.69 15.45 14.80
N GLY A 31 -14.49 16.52 14.81
CA GLY A 31 -14.00 17.91 14.79
C GLY A 31 -13.53 18.42 13.43
N ASP A 32 -13.80 17.69 12.34
CA ASP A 32 -13.44 18.14 10.99
C ASP A 32 -14.22 19.39 10.58
N LYS A 33 -13.53 20.34 9.93
CA LYS A 33 -14.10 21.62 9.51
C LYS A 33 -15.18 21.48 8.42
N SER A 34 -15.06 20.49 7.54
CA SER A 34 -16.04 20.27 6.47
C SER A 34 -16.30 18.78 6.23
N PHE A 35 -17.44 18.48 5.61
CA PHE A 35 -17.79 17.11 5.23
C PHE A 35 -16.78 16.52 4.23
N SER A 36 -16.35 17.31 3.25
CA SER A 36 -15.37 16.87 2.26
C SER A 36 -14.00 16.62 2.89
N SER A 37 -13.54 17.48 3.83
CA SER A 37 -12.26 17.26 4.51
C SER A 37 -12.30 15.99 5.36
N PHE A 38 -13.41 15.73 6.05
CA PHE A 38 -13.64 14.50 6.79
C PHE A 38 -13.54 13.27 5.89
N VAL A 39 -14.30 13.24 4.78
CA VAL A 39 -14.31 12.09 3.86
C VAL A 39 -12.92 11.83 3.29
N VAL A 40 -12.24 12.86 2.79
CA VAL A 40 -10.88 12.73 2.25
C VAL A 40 -9.91 12.21 3.31
N ARG A 41 -9.98 12.72 4.55
CA ARG A 41 -9.10 12.30 5.65
C ARG A 41 -9.31 10.83 6.01
N ILE A 42 -10.56 10.39 6.12
CA ILE A 42 -10.88 8.99 6.46
C ILE A 42 -10.46 8.04 5.32
N VAL A 43 -10.80 8.38 4.08
CA VAL A 43 -10.42 7.56 2.91
C VAL A 43 -8.91 7.48 2.77
N LYS A 44 -8.19 8.60 2.93
CA LYS A 44 -6.73 8.63 2.88
C LYS A 44 -6.11 7.73 3.95
N LYS A 45 -6.58 7.85 5.21
CA LYS A 45 -6.08 7.04 6.33
C LYS A 45 -6.23 5.54 6.05
N GLU A 46 -7.39 5.12 5.57
CA GLU A 46 -7.64 3.71 5.29
C GLU A 46 -6.84 3.23 4.07
N ALA A 47 -6.74 4.05 3.02
CA ALA A 47 -5.92 3.73 1.86
C ALA A 47 -4.43 3.54 2.23
N GLU A 48 -3.88 4.45 3.04
CA GLU A 48 -2.51 4.33 3.55
C GLU A 48 -2.32 3.06 4.40
N ALA A 49 -3.31 2.69 5.20
CA ALA A 49 -3.28 1.46 5.99
C ALA A 49 -3.30 0.21 5.10
N ILE A 50 -4.11 0.20 4.04
CA ILE A 50 -4.17 -0.90 3.06
C ILE A 50 -2.85 -1.01 2.32
N ILE A 51 -2.31 0.09 1.80
CA ILE A 51 -1.01 0.12 1.10
C ILE A 51 0.08 -0.40 2.04
N SER A 52 0.19 0.18 3.24
CA SER A 52 1.20 -0.23 4.22
C SER A 52 1.08 -1.71 4.61
N LYS A 53 -0.14 -2.26 4.70
CA LYS A 53 -0.35 -3.67 5.00
C LYS A 53 0.13 -4.58 3.88
N ASN A 54 -0.07 -4.19 2.62
CA ASN A 54 0.28 -5.02 1.45
C ASN A 54 1.75 -4.86 1.02
N ASP A 55 2.32 -3.67 1.17
CA ASP A 55 3.73 -3.39 0.84
C ASP A 55 4.70 -3.91 1.91
N ARG A 56 4.20 -4.39 3.04
CA ARG A 56 5.03 -4.92 4.12
C ARG A 56 5.59 -6.29 3.74
N ILE A 57 6.80 -6.30 3.18
CA ILE A 57 7.54 -7.50 2.78
C ILE A 57 7.92 -8.38 3.97
N ILE A 58 8.24 -7.77 5.13
CA ILE A 58 8.53 -8.48 6.38
C ILE A 58 7.41 -8.18 7.38
N ALA A 59 6.37 -9.00 7.32
CA ALA A 59 5.19 -8.85 8.15
C ALA A 59 5.31 -9.64 9.47
N THR A 60 6.06 -10.74 9.47
CA THR A 60 6.24 -11.62 10.63
C THR A 60 7.70 -11.86 11.00
N GLU A 61 7.91 -12.37 12.21
CA GLU A 61 9.22 -12.83 12.69
C GLU A 61 9.79 -13.94 11.79
N LYS A 62 8.92 -14.82 11.30
CA LYS A 62 9.29 -15.89 10.38
C LYS A 62 9.77 -15.34 9.04
N ASP A 63 9.07 -14.34 8.49
CA ASP A 63 9.49 -13.69 7.24
C ASP A 63 10.84 -13.01 7.41
N ARG A 64 11.08 -12.39 8.59
CA ARG A 64 12.38 -11.79 8.91
C ARG A 64 13.47 -12.86 8.90
N GLN A 65 13.26 -13.97 9.58
CA GLN A 65 14.26 -15.04 9.65
C GLN A 65 14.58 -15.59 8.25
N VAL A 66 13.55 -15.94 7.46
CA VAL A 66 13.74 -16.45 6.09
C VAL A 66 14.45 -15.42 5.20
N PHE A 67 14.08 -14.15 5.29
CA PHE A 67 14.72 -13.09 4.51
C PHE A 67 16.20 -12.92 4.87
N PHE A 68 16.53 -12.86 6.16
CA PHE A 68 17.93 -12.72 6.61
C PHE A 68 18.76 -13.95 6.27
N ASP A 69 18.21 -15.16 6.45
CA ASP A 69 18.88 -16.41 6.06
C ASP A 69 19.10 -16.46 4.54
N ALA A 70 18.17 -15.93 3.74
CA ALA A 70 18.33 -15.86 2.30
C ALA A 70 19.36 -14.81 1.83
N VAL A 71 19.43 -13.65 2.50
CA VAL A 71 20.33 -12.55 2.12
C VAL A 71 21.76 -12.77 2.60
N PHE A 72 21.93 -13.25 3.85
CA PHE A 72 23.23 -13.42 4.48
C PHE A 72 23.72 -14.86 4.51
N GLY A 73 22.84 -15.84 4.27
CA GLY A 73 23.21 -17.23 4.18
C GLY A 73 23.92 -17.56 2.87
N ASN A 74 24.77 -18.58 2.90
CA ASN A 74 25.47 -19.07 1.71
C ASN A 74 24.59 -20.09 0.95
N LEU A 75 23.43 -19.64 0.47
CA LEU A 75 22.51 -20.48 -0.29
C LEU A 75 23.01 -20.66 -1.73
N LYS A 76 23.32 -21.91 -2.11
CA LYS A 76 23.68 -22.22 -3.50
C LYS A 76 22.42 -22.25 -4.38
N PRO A 77 22.46 -21.69 -5.60
CA PRO A 77 21.35 -21.79 -6.53
C PRO A 77 21.11 -23.25 -6.91
N ASN A 78 19.84 -23.64 -7.05
CA ASN A 78 19.49 -24.97 -7.53
C ASN A 78 19.75 -25.12 -9.04
N GLN A 79 19.70 -26.36 -9.54
CA GLN A 79 19.97 -26.65 -10.96
C GLN A 79 19.04 -25.86 -11.89
N ASN A 80 17.74 -25.76 -11.56
CA ASN A 80 16.76 -25.00 -12.35
C ASN A 80 17.14 -23.52 -12.51
N LEU A 81 17.58 -22.87 -11.42
CA LEU A 81 18.00 -21.47 -11.44
C LEU A 81 19.29 -21.27 -12.25
N VAL A 82 20.25 -22.20 -12.13
CA VAL A 82 21.47 -22.20 -12.93
C VAL A 82 21.18 -22.35 -14.42
N GLU A 83 20.29 -23.27 -14.80
CA GLU A 83 19.89 -23.47 -16.19
C GLU A 83 19.14 -22.26 -16.76
N ALA A 84 18.23 -21.67 -16.00
CA ALA A 84 17.52 -20.45 -16.41
C ALA A 84 18.49 -19.30 -16.67
N ALA A 85 19.48 -19.11 -15.80
CA ALA A 85 20.53 -18.09 -15.97
C ALA A 85 21.38 -18.35 -17.23
N LYS A 86 21.75 -19.61 -17.52
CA LYS A 86 22.47 -19.98 -18.75
C LYS A 86 21.64 -19.67 -20.00
N ARG A 87 20.35 -20.02 -20.01
CA ARG A 87 19.43 -19.73 -21.13
C ARG A 87 19.24 -18.24 -21.38
N TYR A 88 19.19 -17.43 -20.32
CA TYR A 88 19.12 -15.98 -20.46
C TYR A 88 20.39 -15.41 -21.09
N LYS A 89 21.56 -15.82 -20.60
CA LYS A 89 22.85 -15.38 -21.15
C LYS A 89 23.01 -15.75 -22.63
N SER A 90 22.60 -16.96 -23.03
CA SER A 90 22.69 -17.39 -24.43
C SER A 90 21.71 -16.68 -25.37
N LYS A 91 20.70 -15.98 -24.86
CA LYS A 91 19.76 -15.17 -25.68
C LYS A 91 20.23 -13.74 -25.91
N ASN A 92 21.17 -13.26 -25.09
CA ASN A 92 21.72 -11.91 -25.17
C ASN A 92 23.16 -11.88 -25.74
N SER A 93 23.62 -13.00 -26.31
CA SER A 93 24.91 -13.18 -27.00
C SER A 93 24.66 -13.51 -28.46
#